data_AF-C5M2Q4-F1
#
_entry.id   AF-C5M2Q4-F1
#
_cell.length_a   1.000
_cell.length_b   1.000
_cell.length_c   1.000
_cell.angle_alpha   90.00
_cell.angle_beta   90.00
_cell.angle_gamma   90.00
#
_symmetry.space_group_name_H-M   'P 1'
#
loop_
_entity.id
_entity.type
_entity.pdbx_description
1 polymer ?
#
loop_
_entity_poly.entity_id
_entity_poly.type
_entity_poly.pdbx_seq_one_letter_code
_entity_poly.pdbx_strand_id
1 'polypeptide(L)'
;MIQKFTCVPITDYDVIVVSDGTKDQINSKLSQIKDLTNKRIPKNSHITYLPNFTSLCQYLADNSSSKSYNGKVYFMFFNGLDYIQEFIWDVLQTYGQSIFDSTQPHPVQLKNTYFYFGLKQESELLDPFIMNYSKRNIDDFNTVAMMVSDVLNKMGYMLGGVKAVYIDDLQLVGERSIAMKKLINNYPKVERFELASLC
;
A
#
# COMPACT_ATOMS: atom_id res chain seq x y z
N MET A 1 -21.16 28.02 -31.79
CA MET A 1 -20.63 26.92 -30.96
C MET A 1 -20.04 27.51 -29.70
N ILE A 2 -20.63 27.22 -28.53
CA ILE A 2 -20.06 27.65 -27.25
C ILE A 2 -19.17 26.50 -26.76
N GLN A 3 -17.84 26.70 -26.80
CA GLN A 3 -16.90 25.80 -26.13
C GLN A 3 -17.12 25.92 -24.62
N LYS A 4 -17.64 24.86 -24.00
CA LYS A 4 -17.72 24.75 -22.55
C LYS A 4 -16.30 24.53 -22.01
N PHE A 5 -15.69 25.59 -21.46
CA PHE A 5 -14.48 25.46 -20.67
C PHE A 5 -14.87 24.91 -19.30
N THR A 6 -14.63 23.61 -19.07
CA THR A 6 -14.66 23.04 -17.73
C THR A 6 -13.38 23.46 -17.00
N CYS A 7 -13.48 24.45 -16.12
CA CYS A 7 -12.45 24.73 -15.12
C CYS A 7 -12.32 23.50 -14.22
N VAL A 8 -11.28 22.70 -14.42
CA VAL A 8 -10.91 21.63 -13.49
C VAL A 8 -10.15 22.31 -12.35
N PRO A 9 -10.61 22.21 -11.09
CA PRO A 9 -9.86 22.79 -9.98
C PRO A 9 -8.47 22.13 -9.93
N ILE A 10 -7.44 22.96 -9.98
CA ILE A 10 -6.05 22.58 -9.68
C ILE A 10 -6.03 22.41 -8.16
N THR A 11 -6.53 21.28 -7.67
CA THR A 11 -6.16 20.86 -6.33
C THR A 11 -4.82 20.16 -6.45
N ASP A 12 -3.75 20.93 -6.25
CA ASP A 12 -2.38 20.43 -6.11
C ASP A 12 -2.32 19.54 -4.88
N TYR A 13 -2.58 18.24 -5.09
CA TYR A 13 -2.31 17.23 -4.08
C TYR A 13 -1.09 16.45 -4.55
N ASP A 14 -0.01 16.56 -3.78
CA ASP A 14 1.16 15.70 -3.95
C ASP A 14 0.78 14.26 -3.62
N VAL A 15 1.01 13.39 -4.60
CA VAL A 15 0.82 11.95 -4.48
C VAL A 15 2.19 11.31 -4.37
N ILE A 16 2.43 10.60 -3.28
CA ILE A 16 3.64 9.80 -3.11
C ILE A 16 3.26 8.34 -3.33
N VAL A 17 4.01 7.64 -4.16
CA VAL A 17 3.89 6.20 -4.34
C VAL A 17 5.18 5.56 -3.84
N VAL A 18 5.05 4.65 -2.88
CA VAL A 18 6.14 3.81 -2.37
C VAL A 18 5.89 2.40 -2.89
N SER A 19 6.78 1.89 -3.73
CA SER A 19 6.57 0.61 -4.40
C SER A 19 7.86 0.02 -4.96
N ASP A 20 7.87 -1.30 -5.03
CA ASP A 20 8.82 -2.14 -5.77
C ASP A 20 8.44 -2.36 -7.25
N GLY A 21 7.25 -1.91 -7.67
CA GLY A 21 6.77 -2.06 -9.03
C GLY A 21 7.45 -1.11 -10.02
N THR A 22 7.45 -1.48 -11.30
CA THR A 22 7.86 -0.56 -12.37
C THR A 22 6.85 0.60 -12.48
N LYS A 23 7.30 1.75 -13.01
CA LYS A 23 6.40 2.89 -13.24
C LYS A 23 5.17 2.51 -14.06
N ASP A 24 5.32 1.61 -15.04
CA ASP A 24 4.22 1.15 -15.88
C ASP A 24 3.23 0.26 -15.09
N GLN A 25 3.72 -0.65 -14.26
CA GLN A 25 2.89 -1.47 -13.37
C GLN A 25 2.09 -0.61 -12.39
N ILE A 26 2.78 0.36 -11.76
CA ILE A 26 2.17 1.31 -10.84
C ILE A 26 1.09 2.11 -11.55
N ASN A 27 1.41 2.71 -12.71
CA ASN A 27 0.47 3.56 -13.44
C ASN A 27 -0.76 2.77 -13.94
N SER A 28 -0.55 1.54 -14.42
CA SER A 28 -1.62 0.64 -14.84
C SER A 28 -2.56 0.28 -13.68
N LYS A 29 -2.01 -0.07 -12.51
CA LYS A 29 -2.85 -0.37 -11.33
C LYS A 29 -3.50 0.88 -10.75
N LEU A 30 -2.81 2.02 -10.75
CA LEU A 30 -3.42 3.29 -10.35
C LEU A 30 -4.57 3.68 -11.28
N SER A 31 -4.51 3.40 -12.60
CA SER A 31 -5.66 3.64 -13.47
C SER A 31 -6.83 2.71 -13.18
N GLN A 32 -6.58 1.41 -12.91
CA GLN A 32 -7.64 0.48 -12.52
C GLN A 32 -8.32 0.89 -11.20
N ILE A 33 -7.55 1.32 -10.20
CA ILE A 33 -8.08 1.83 -8.93
C ILE A 33 -8.89 3.12 -9.15
N LYS A 34 -8.52 3.97 -10.11
CA LYS A 34 -9.27 5.19 -10.47
C LYS A 34 -10.66 4.87 -11.02
N ASP A 35 -10.84 3.75 -11.72
CA ASP A 35 -12.14 3.37 -12.28
C ASP A 35 -13.09 2.83 -11.21
N LEU A 36 -12.57 2.13 -10.19
CA LEU A 36 -13.34 1.63 -9.05
C LEU A 36 -13.73 2.73 -8.03
N THR A 37 -13.04 3.87 -8.07
CA THR A 37 -13.34 5.02 -7.21
C THR A 37 -13.45 6.30 -8.00
N ASN A 38 -14.69 6.69 -8.31
CA ASN A 38 -15.04 7.99 -8.87
C ASN A 38 -14.15 9.11 -8.30
N LYS A 39 -13.17 9.53 -9.11
CA LYS A 39 -12.22 10.65 -8.91
C LYS A 39 -11.40 10.63 -7.60
N ARG A 40 -10.40 9.75 -7.49
CA ARG A 40 -9.41 9.85 -6.38
C ARG A 40 -8.05 10.45 -6.74
N ILE A 41 -7.62 10.48 -8.00
CA ILE A 41 -6.38 11.19 -8.38
C ILE A 41 -6.71 12.13 -9.55
N PRO A 42 -6.70 13.46 -9.35
CA PRO A 42 -6.89 14.41 -10.45
C PRO A 42 -5.88 14.12 -11.56
N LYS A 43 -6.27 14.26 -12.83
CA LYS A 43 -5.38 14.01 -13.98
C LYS A 43 -4.09 14.86 -13.98
N ASN A 44 -4.03 15.91 -13.16
CA ASN A 44 -2.92 16.86 -13.06
C ASN A 44 -2.15 16.80 -11.74
N SER A 45 -2.25 15.71 -10.95
CA SER A 45 -1.48 15.59 -9.70
C SER A 45 0.00 15.30 -9.99
N HIS A 46 0.92 15.93 -9.26
CA HIS A 46 2.33 15.56 -9.25
C HIS A 46 2.50 14.23 -8.49
N ILE A 47 3.11 13.23 -9.14
CA ILE A 47 3.35 11.90 -8.57
C ILE A 47 4.84 11.71 -8.32
N THR A 48 5.22 11.56 -7.06
CA THR A 48 6.58 11.21 -6.64
C THR A 48 6.66 9.70 -6.44
N TYR A 49 7.55 9.03 -7.16
CA TYR A 49 7.77 7.59 -7.04
C TYR A 49 9.00 7.33 -6.19
N LEU A 50 8.84 6.55 -5.12
CA LEU A 50 9.88 6.20 -4.17
C LEU A 50 10.02 4.66 -4.11
N PRO A 51 11.25 4.14 -4.10
CA PRO A 51 11.46 2.69 -4.18
C PRO A 51 11.25 1.98 -2.84
N ASN A 52 11.44 2.65 -1.71
CA ASN A 52 11.40 2.04 -0.38
C ASN A 52 10.93 3.02 0.69
N PHE A 53 10.68 2.47 1.88
CA PHE A 53 10.21 3.23 3.02
C PHE A 53 11.24 4.24 3.52
N THR A 54 12.52 3.89 3.51
CA THR A 54 13.60 4.81 3.87
C THR A 54 13.60 6.08 3.02
N SER A 55 13.37 5.96 1.71
CA SER A 55 13.25 7.11 0.79
C SER A 55 12.02 7.97 1.10
N LEU A 56 10.92 7.37 1.57
CA LEU A 56 9.75 8.12 2.05
C LEU A 56 10.10 8.96 3.26
N CYS A 57 10.78 8.39 4.25
CA CYS A 57 11.18 9.11 5.45
C CYS A 57 12.09 10.30 5.12
N GLN A 58 13.07 10.12 4.22
CA GLN A 58 13.93 11.20 3.74
C GLN A 58 13.13 12.29 3.02
N TYR A 59 12.27 11.90 2.09
CA TYR A 59 11.42 12.85 1.35
C TYR A 59 10.53 13.67 2.30
N LEU A 60 9.97 13.04 3.32
CA LEU A 60 9.14 13.72 4.32
C LEU A 60 9.96 14.60 5.26
N ALA A 61 11.18 14.20 5.62
CA ALA A 61 12.09 15.03 6.41
C ALA A 61 12.50 16.30 5.66
N ASP A 62 12.78 16.19 4.36
CA ASP A 62 13.23 17.30 3.53
C ASP A 62 12.10 18.26 3.15
N ASN A 63 10.88 17.75 2.95
CA ASN A 63 9.76 18.53 2.38
C ASN A 63 8.62 18.82 3.37
N SER A 64 8.56 18.17 4.54
CA SER A 64 7.54 18.41 5.55
C SER A 64 8.14 19.02 6.81
N SER A 65 7.92 20.32 6.99
CA SER A 65 8.14 21.02 8.27
C SER A 65 7.11 20.64 9.35
N SER A 66 6.08 19.88 8.97
CA SER A 66 4.97 19.53 9.84
C SER A 66 5.06 18.08 10.34
N LYS A 67 4.53 17.86 11.55
CA LYS A 67 4.43 16.52 12.16
C LYS A 67 3.47 15.57 11.43
N SER A 68 2.71 16.06 10.45
CA SER A 68 1.72 15.25 9.72
C SER A 68 1.63 15.60 8.24
N TYR A 69 1.73 14.60 7.38
CA TYR A 69 1.55 14.73 5.94
C TYR A 69 0.08 14.59 5.53
N ASN A 70 -0.46 15.61 4.87
CA ASN A 70 -1.85 15.66 4.41
C ASN A 70 -2.01 15.18 2.94
N GLY A 71 -0.93 15.03 2.18
CA GLY A 71 -0.99 14.49 0.82
C GLY A 71 -1.33 13.00 0.80
N LYS A 72 -1.50 12.43 -0.40
CA LYS A 72 -1.86 11.01 -0.55
C LYS A 72 -0.61 10.16 -0.63
N VAL A 73 -0.58 9.07 0.12
CA VAL A 73 0.52 8.09 0.08
C VAL A 73 -0.04 6.73 -0.30
N TYR A 74 0.47 6.18 -1.39
CA TYR A 74 0.15 4.85 -1.88
C TYR A 74 1.32 3.92 -1.61
N PHE A 75 1.11 2.91 -0.77
CA PHE A 75 2.03 1.79 -0.64
C PHE A 75 1.55 0.68 -1.57
N MET A 76 2.35 0.31 -2.56
CA MET A 76 1.99 -0.71 -3.55
C MET A 76 3.03 -1.81 -3.53
N PHE A 77 2.64 -3.00 -3.11
CA PHE A 77 3.50 -4.18 -3.02
C PHE A 77 3.18 -5.09 -4.20
N PHE A 78 4.13 -5.26 -5.13
CA PHE A 78 3.97 -6.13 -6.30
C PHE A 78 4.72 -7.46 -6.14
N ASN A 79 5.89 -7.48 -5.50
CA ASN A 79 6.75 -8.65 -5.28
C ASN A 79 6.58 -9.15 -3.84
N GLY A 80 5.41 -9.78 -3.61
CA GLY A 80 4.65 -9.79 -2.36
C GLY A 80 5.23 -10.41 -1.08
N LEU A 81 6.49 -10.82 -0.99
CA LEU A 81 7.07 -11.27 0.30
C LEU A 81 8.36 -10.54 0.63
N ASP A 82 9.38 -10.63 -0.22
CA ASP A 82 10.72 -10.10 0.07
C ASP A 82 10.66 -8.58 0.32
N TYR A 83 9.97 -7.86 -0.58
CA TYR A 83 9.81 -6.42 -0.43
C TYR A 83 8.97 -6.05 0.79
N ILE A 84 7.95 -6.84 1.15
CA ILE A 84 7.15 -6.59 2.36
C ILE A 84 8.00 -6.79 3.62
N GLN A 85 8.88 -7.79 3.65
CA GLN A 85 9.77 -8.03 4.77
C GLN A 85 10.80 -6.91 4.92
N GLU A 86 11.44 -6.48 3.83
CA GLU A 86 12.33 -5.32 3.82
C GLU A 86 11.60 -4.06 4.28
N PHE A 87 10.38 -3.83 3.78
CA PHE A 87 9.55 -2.71 4.19
C PHE A 87 9.25 -2.74 5.70
N ILE A 88 8.84 -3.89 6.24
CA ILE A 88 8.59 -4.05 7.68
C ILE A 88 9.86 -3.78 8.49
N TRP A 89 11.01 -4.27 8.02
CA TRP A 89 12.29 -4.03 8.65
C TRP A 89 12.63 -2.53 8.70
N ASP A 90 12.54 -1.83 7.58
CA ASP A 90 12.78 -0.38 7.48
C ASP A 90 11.87 0.41 8.43
N VAL A 91 10.60 0.03 8.48
CA VAL A 91 9.60 0.62 9.37
C VAL A 91 10.01 0.43 10.83
N LEU A 92 10.36 -0.80 11.23
CA LEU A 92 10.78 -1.13 12.59
C LEU A 92 12.09 -0.42 12.98
N GLN A 93 13.06 -0.33 12.07
CA GLN A 93 14.31 0.38 12.31
C GLN A 93 14.08 1.86 12.56
N THR A 94 13.22 2.49 11.74
CA THR A 94 12.83 3.90 11.90
C THR A 94 12.16 4.15 13.25
N TYR A 95 11.23 3.28 13.65
CA TYR A 95 10.58 3.40 14.95
C TYR A 95 11.54 3.14 16.11
N GLY A 96 12.36 2.09 16.02
CA GLY A 96 13.34 1.74 17.04
C GLY A 96 14.25 2.92 17.34
N GLN A 97 14.80 3.55 16.30
CA GLN A 97 15.62 4.76 16.45
C GLN A 97 14.84 5.90 17.13
N SER A 98 13.59 6.13 16.77
CA SER A 98 12.76 7.19 17.38
C SER A 98 12.35 6.94 18.84
N ILE A 99 12.30 5.68 19.28
CA ILE A 99 11.92 5.30 20.65
C ILE A 99 13.11 5.44 21.60
N PHE A 100 14.30 5.05 21.15
CA PHE A 100 15.50 5.04 21.99
C PHE A 100 16.29 6.35 21.96
N ASP A 101 16.01 7.24 20.99
CA ASP A 101 16.68 8.54 20.88
C ASP A 101 15.65 9.67 20.70
N SER A 102 15.40 10.41 21.79
CA SER A 102 14.49 11.56 21.84
C SER A 102 14.95 12.74 20.98
N THR A 103 16.18 12.72 20.45
CA THR A 103 16.69 13.76 19.55
C THR A 103 16.34 13.49 18.09
N GLN A 104 15.93 12.27 17.76
CA GLN A 104 15.47 11.90 16.42
C GLN A 104 14.06 12.46 16.17
N PRO A 105 13.79 13.00 14.98
CA PRO A 105 12.45 13.45 14.64
C PRO A 105 11.47 12.27 14.67
N HIS A 106 10.37 12.43 15.42
CA HIS A 106 9.30 11.45 15.42
C HIS A 106 8.77 11.25 13.99
N PRO A 107 8.41 10.01 13.63
CA PRO A 107 7.98 9.71 12.28
C PRO A 107 6.69 10.46 11.93
N VAL A 108 6.68 11.04 10.72
CA VAL A 108 5.59 11.91 10.23
C VAL A 108 4.29 11.11 10.11
N GLN A 109 3.20 11.63 10.70
CA GLN A 109 1.89 10.98 10.60
C GLN A 109 1.29 11.15 9.20
N LEU A 110 0.91 10.04 8.57
CA LEU A 110 0.28 9.97 7.26
C LEU A 110 -1.24 9.90 7.42
N LYS A 111 -1.96 10.92 6.93
CA LYS A 111 -3.42 11.00 7.09
C LYS A 111 -4.23 10.35 5.97
N ASN A 112 -3.66 10.26 4.77
CA ASN A 112 -4.34 9.78 3.57
C ASN A 112 -3.56 8.64 2.94
N THR A 113 -3.53 7.51 3.64
CA THR A 113 -2.77 6.33 3.22
C THR A 113 -3.65 5.31 2.49
N TYR A 114 -3.10 4.74 1.42
CA TYR A 114 -3.71 3.70 0.61
C TYR A 114 -2.72 2.55 0.49
N PHE A 115 -3.21 1.32 0.61
CA PHE A 115 -2.38 0.13 0.46
C PHE A 115 -2.89 -0.73 -0.69
N TYR A 116 -1.98 -1.23 -1.51
CA TYR A 116 -2.26 -2.21 -2.56
C TYR A 116 -1.34 -3.41 -2.37
N PHE A 117 -1.94 -4.59 -2.26
CA PHE A 117 -1.23 -5.87 -2.14
C PHE A 117 -1.48 -6.68 -3.41
N GLY A 118 -0.52 -6.65 -4.33
CA GLY A 118 -0.50 -7.41 -5.56
C GLY A 118 0.07 -8.81 -5.36
N LEU A 119 -0.67 -9.82 -5.79
CA LEU A 119 -0.21 -11.20 -5.84
C LEU A 119 0.47 -11.45 -7.19
N LYS A 120 1.80 -11.37 -7.26
CA LYS A 120 2.52 -11.86 -8.44
C LYS A 120 2.48 -13.38 -8.42
N GLN A 121 1.75 -13.98 -9.35
CA GLN A 121 1.89 -15.41 -9.67
C GLN A 121 3.21 -15.58 -10.44
N GLU A 122 4.32 -15.76 -9.73
CA GLU A 122 5.48 -16.41 -10.33
C GLU A 122 5.20 -17.90 -10.34
N SER A 123 4.54 -18.33 -11.41
CA SER A 123 4.37 -19.74 -11.73
C SER A 123 5.68 -20.28 -12.29
N GLU A 124 6.72 -20.51 -11.46
CA GLU A 124 7.94 -21.14 -11.95
C GLU A 124 8.57 -22.20 -11.01
N LEU A 125 8.63 -23.41 -11.59
CA LEU A 125 9.54 -24.55 -11.38
C LEU A 125 9.56 -25.26 -10.01
N LEU A 126 8.80 -26.36 -9.99
CA LEU A 126 8.87 -27.48 -9.04
C LEU A 126 10.33 -27.93 -8.78
N ASP A 127 10.86 -27.62 -7.62
CA ASP A 127 12.04 -28.29 -7.07
C ASP A 127 11.65 -29.70 -6.59
N PRO A 128 12.18 -30.78 -7.20
CA PRO A 128 11.82 -32.15 -6.86
C PRO A 128 12.41 -32.63 -5.52
N PHE A 129 13.24 -31.84 -4.85
CA PHE A 129 13.85 -32.21 -3.56
C PHE A 129 13.15 -31.63 -2.32
N ILE A 130 12.12 -30.79 -2.49
CA ILE A 130 11.29 -30.32 -1.37
C ILE A 130 10.26 -31.39 -1.03
N MET A 131 10.67 -32.37 -0.21
CA MET A 131 9.78 -33.36 0.39
C MET A 131 8.59 -32.68 1.10
N ASN A 132 7.37 -32.91 0.61
CA ASN A 132 6.09 -32.65 1.28
C ASN A 132 5.70 -31.20 1.61
N TYR A 133 6.01 -30.24 0.74
CA TYR A 133 5.18 -29.02 0.58
C TYR A 133 4.18 -29.11 -0.58
N SER A 134 3.99 -30.31 -1.14
CA SER A 134 2.92 -30.60 -2.08
C SER A 134 1.56 -30.43 -1.39
N LYS A 135 0.88 -29.31 -1.70
CA LYS A 135 -0.45 -28.85 -1.23
C LYS A 135 -0.50 -27.97 0.03
N ARG A 136 0.47 -27.09 0.26
CA ARG A 136 0.12 -25.80 0.89
C ARG A 136 0.31 -24.72 -0.14
N ASN A 137 -0.79 -24.40 -0.82
CA ASN A 137 -0.92 -23.16 -1.58
C ASN A 137 -0.39 -22.03 -0.68
N ILE A 138 0.77 -21.51 -1.05
CA ILE A 138 1.19 -20.16 -0.68
C ILE A 138 0.18 -19.13 -1.27
N ASP A 139 -0.72 -19.61 -2.16
CA ASP A 139 -1.83 -18.96 -2.86
C ASP A 139 -3.10 -18.69 -2.02
N ASP A 140 -3.10 -18.90 -0.70
CA ASP A 140 -4.29 -18.65 0.11
C ASP A 140 -4.42 -17.17 0.46
N PHE A 141 -5.56 -16.58 0.11
CA PHE A 141 -6.01 -15.24 0.54
C PHE A 141 -5.71 -14.93 2.02
N ASN A 142 -5.74 -15.95 2.87
CA ASN A 142 -5.40 -15.85 4.29
C ASN A 142 -3.95 -15.39 4.54
N THR A 143 -2.99 -15.83 3.73
CA THR A 143 -1.58 -15.42 3.81
C THR A 143 -1.46 -13.93 3.52
N VAL A 144 -2.14 -13.43 2.48
CA VAL A 144 -2.18 -12.00 2.16
C VAL A 144 -2.89 -11.21 3.26
N ALA A 145 -3.99 -11.74 3.79
CA ALA A 145 -4.68 -11.11 4.92
C ALA A 145 -3.76 -11.02 6.16
N MET A 146 -2.90 -12.01 6.40
CA MET A 146 -1.88 -11.94 7.44
C MET A 146 -0.82 -10.88 7.13
N MET A 147 -0.30 -10.81 5.90
CA MET A 147 0.66 -9.77 5.49
C MET A 147 0.08 -8.37 5.64
N VAL A 148 -1.17 -8.16 5.21
CA VAL A 148 -1.92 -6.91 5.39
C VAL A 148 -1.97 -6.54 6.88
N SER A 149 -2.33 -7.51 7.72
CA SER A 149 -2.39 -7.34 9.16
C SER A 149 -1.03 -6.95 9.74
N ASP A 150 0.05 -7.61 9.33
CA ASP A 150 1.40 -7.31 9.81
C ASP A 150 1.84 -5.91 9.39
N VAL A 151 1.70 -5.54 8.11
CA VAL A 151 2.05 -4.20 7.62
C VAL A 151 1.29 -3.11 8.36
N LEU A 152 -0.04 -3.26 8.50
CA LEU A 152 -0.87 -2.27 9.21
C LEU A 152 -0.48 -2.14 10.69
N ASN A 153 -0.21 -3.25 11.37
CA ASN A 153 0.24 -3.23 12.76
C ASN A 153 1.59 -2.55 12.92
N LYS A 154 2.57 -2.90 12.07
CA LYS A 154 3.92 -2.33 12.16
C LYS A 154 3.94 -0.85 11.80
N MET A 155 3.11 -0.42 10.86
CA MET A 155 2.96 0.99 10.52
C MET A 155 2.08 1.80 11.49
N GLY A 156 1.45 1.17 12.48
CA GLY A 156 0.32 1.74 13.23
C GLY A 156 0.54 3.13 13.86
N TYR A 157 1.78 3.49 14.21
CA TYR A 157 2.11 4.80 14.80
C TYR A 157 2.16 5.94 13.77
N MET A 158 2.55 5.67 12.53
CA MET A 158 2.55 6.64 11.43
C MET A 158 1.20 6.76 10.75
N LEU A 159 0.33 5.76 10.86
CA LEU A 159 -0.97 5.78 10.22
C LEU A 159 -1.95 6.65 11.03
N GLY A 160 -2.05 7.92 10.63
CA GLY A 160 -3.08 8.85 11.09
C GLY A 160 -4.44 8.60 10.44
N GLY A 161 -4.48 7.96 9.26
CA GLY A 161 -5.72 7.53 8.61
C GLY A 161 -5.47 6.66 7.38
N VAL A 162 -6.17 5.53 7.29
CA VAL A 162 -6.09 4.60 6.14
C VAL A 162 -7.40 4.66 5.37
N LYS A 163 -7.33 5.13 4.12
CA LYS A 163 -8.50 5.40 3.26
C LYS A 163 -8.98 4.18 2.49
N ALA A 164 -8.07 3.27 2.15
CA ALA A 164 -8.42 2.01 1.52
C ALA A 164 -7.26 1.02 1.62
N VAL A 165 -7.60 -0.25 1.75
CA VAL A 165 -6.68 -1.37 1.54
C VAL A 165 -7.23 -2.22 0.40
N TYR A 166 -6.47 -2.33 -0.68
CA TYR A 166 -6.78 -3.12 -1.86
C TYR A 166 -5.99 -4.43 -1.80
N ILE A 167 -6.69 -5.56 -1.90
CA ILE A 167 -6.10 -6.89 -1.95
C ILE A 167 -6.38 -7.47 -3.33
N ASP A 168 -5.34 -7.73 -4.12
CA ASP A 168 -5.49 -8.35 -5.45
C ASP A 168 -5.97 -9.79 -5.27
N ASP A 169 -6.95 -10.17 -6.09
CA ASP A 169 -7.66 -11.43 -5.96
C ASP A 169 -8.01 -12.01 -7.33
N LEU A 170 -7.00 -12.68 -7.90
CA LEU A 170 -7.00 -13.22 -9.25
C LEU A 170 -7.78 -14.53 -9.40
N GLN A 171 -7.82 -15.38 -8.37
CA GLN A 171 -8.24 -16.78 -8.53
C GLN A 171 -9.66 -17.08 -8.04
N LEU A 172 -10.35 -16.17 -7.34
CA LEU A 172 -11.70 -16.40 -6.80
C LEU A 172 -11.85 -17.70 -5.93
N VAL A 173 -10.75 -18.25 -5.39
CA VAL A 173 -10.78 -19.47 -4.57
C VAL A 173 -10.99 -19.16 -3.07
N GLY A 174 -11.91 -19.87 -2.41
CA GLY A 174 -12.05 -19.98 -0.94
C GLY A 174 -13.04 -19.03 -0.22
N GLU A 175 -13.38 -19.35 1.05
CA GLU A 175 -14.20 -18.50 1.93
C GLU A 175 -13.41 -17.27 2.41
N ARG A 176 -13.44 -16.16 1.66
CA ARG A 176 -12.77 -14.89 2.05
C ARG A 176 -13.52 -14.08 3.09
N SER A 177 -14.82 -14.33 3.22
CA SER A 177 -15.72 -13.55 4.08
C SER A 177 -15.23 -13.53 5.54
N ILE A 178 -14.68 -14.64 6.03
CA ILE A 178 -14.16 -14.76 7.39
C ILE A 178 -12.90 -13.92 7.59
N ALA A 179 -11.91 -14.04 6.70
CA ALA A 179 -10.65 -13.30 6.77
C ALA A 179 -10.88 -11.79 6.59
N MET A 180 -11.72 -11.39 5.63
CA MET A 180 -12.11 -9.99 5.44
C MET A 180 -12.86 -9.43 6.64
N LYS A 181 -13.80 -10.18 7.21
CA LYS A 181 -14.52 -9.76 8.42
C LYS A 181 -13.57 -9.56 9.60
N LYS A 182 -12.57 -10.42 9.76
CA LYS A 182 -11.52 -10.26 10.78
C LYS A 182 -10.69 -8.99 10.54
N LEU A 183 -10.26 -8.73 9.31
CA LEU A 183 -9.53 -7.51 8.96
C LEU A 183 -10.34 -6.24 9.28
N ILE A 184 -11.60 -6.19 8.85
CA ILE A 184 -12.49 -5.05 9.10
C ILE A 184 -12.65 -4.81 10.61
N ASN A 185 -12.87 -5.87 11.39
CA ASN A 185 -13.08 -5.75 12.84
C ASN A 185 -11.80 -5.34 13.60
N ASN A 186 -10.62 -5.81 13.14
CA ASN A 186 -9.36 -5.56 13.85
C ASN A 186 -8.75 -4.19 13.52
N TYR A 187 -9.13 -3.58 12.39
CA TYR A 187 -8.54 -2.32 11.90
C TYR A 187 -9.60 -1.22 11.70
N PRO A 188 -10.23 -0.71 12.77
CA PRO A 188 -11.28 0.31 12.68
C PRO A 188 -10.80 1.66 12.11
N LYS A 189 -9.48 1.89 12.07
CA LYS A 189 -8.86 3.07 11.44
C LYS A 189 -8.82 2.99 9.90
N VAL A 190 -9.14 1.83 9.33
CA VAL A 190 -9.23 1.61 7.89
C VAL A 190 -10.66 1.86 7.45
N GLU A 191 -10.86 2.85 6.58
CA GLU A 191 -12.20 3.23 6.12
C GLU A 191 -12.87 2.12 5.31
N ARG A 192 -12.09 1.35 4.53
CA ARG A 192 -12.60 0.25 3.71
C ARG A 192 -11.51 -0.70 3.28
N PHE A 193 -11.88 -1.97 3.15
CA PHE A 193 -11.11 -3.01 2.49
C PHE A 193 -11.81 -3.36 1.17
N GLU A 194 -11.07 -3.41 0.07
CA GLU A 194 -11.59 -3.69 -1.27
C GLU A 194 -10.81 -4.83 -1.91
N LEU A 195 -11.52 -5.77 -2.53
CA LEU A 195 -10.90 -6.80 -3.35
C LEU A 195 -10.69 -6.23 -4.75
N ALA A 196 -9.45 -6.11 -5.17
CA ALA A 196 -9.08 -5.69 -6.50
C ALA A 196 -9.08 -6.92 -7.41
N SER A 197 -10.24 -7.33 -7.91
CA SER A 197 -10.29 -8.33 -8.98
C SER A 197 -10.03 -7.63 -10.32
N LEU A 198 -9.10 -8.18 -11.12
CA LEU A 198 -8.93 -7.78 -12.51
C LEU A 198 -10.21 -8.13 -13.28
N CYS A 199 -10.86 -7.11 -13.85
CA CYS A 199 -11.76 -7.30 -15.00
C CYS A 199 -10.94 -7.47 -16.28
#